data_AF-A0A962Z431-F1
#
_entry.id   AF-A0A962Z431-F1
#
_cell.length_a   1.000
_cell.length_b   1.000
_cell.length_c   1.000
_cell.angle_alpha   90.00
_cell.angle_beta   90.00
_cell.angle_gamma   90.00
#
_symmetry.space_group_name_H-M   'P 1'
#
loop_
_entity.id
_entity.type
_entity.pdbx_description
1 polymer ?
#
loop_
_entity_poly.entity_id
_entity_poly.type
_entity_poly.pdbx_seq_one_letter_code
_entity_poly.pdbx_strand_id
1 'polypeptide(L)' 'RRFQQWLAGVDSVGDQLVVVEIGAGTSLPSIRRLSERIAGHFGAPLIRINPRESQCGLTKSVSLPMAGLEALTQLI' A
#
# COMPACT_ATOMS: atom_id res chain seq x y z
N ARG A 1 -13.98 12.38 -5.48
CA ARG A 1 -14.93 12.34 -4.34
C ARG A 1 -15.20 10.91 -3.86
N ARG A 2 -15.60 9.97 -4.73
CA ARG A 2 -15.88 8.56 -4.36
C ARG A 2 -14.80 7.89 -3.49
N PHE A 3 -13.53 8.03 -3.85
CA PHE A 3 -12.43 7.43 -3.09
C PHE A 3 -12.34 7.91 -1.64
N GLN A 4 -12.48 9.23 -1.40
CA GLN A 4 -12.44 9.78 -0.05
C GLN A 4 -13.68 9.40 0.77
N GLN A 5 -14.84 9.31 0.12
CA GLN A 5 -16.07 8.83 0.76
C GLN A 5 -15.96 7.37 1.19
N TRP A 6 -15.34 6.53 0.35
CA TRP A 6 -15.06 5.13 0.69
C TRP A 6 -14.09 5.03 1.89
N LEU A 7 -13.00 5.78 1.89
CA LEU A 7 -12.05 5.80 3.02
C LEU A 7 -12.73 6.22 4.34
N ALA A 8 -13.57 7.25 4.30
CA ALA A 8 -14.34 7.67 5.48
C ALA A 8 -15.30 6.57 5.96
N GLY A 9 -15.87 5.80 5.03
CA GLY A 9 -16.68 4.62 5.37
C GLY A 9 -15.89 3.54 6.09
N VAL A 10 -14.71 3.18 5.57
CA VAL A 10 -13.80 2.19 6.20
C VAL A 10 -13.42 2.63 7.62
N ASP A 11 -13.09 3.90 7.81
CA ASP A 11 -12.73 4.47 9.12
C ASP A 11 -13.90 4.39 10.12
N SER A 12 -15.11 4.70 9.65
CA SER A 12 -16.31 4.72 10.50
C SER A 12 -16.74 3.34 11.02
N VAL A 13 -16.42 2.26 10.29
CA VAL A 13 -16.82 0.89 10.65
C VAL A 13 -15.68 0.14 11.36
N GLY A 14 -14.45 0.67 11.31
CA GLY A 14 -13.28 0.06 11.96
C GLY A 14 -12.75 -1.19 11.25
N ASP A 15 -12.99 -1.31 9.94
CA ASP A 15 -12.56 -2.47 9.15
C ASP A 15 -11.04 -2.58 9.06
N GLN A 16 -10.53 -3.82 8.98
CA GLN A 16 -9.10 -4.08 8.81
C GLN A 16 -8.66 -3.73 7.38
N LEU A 17 -8.00 -2.59 7.23
CA LEU A 17 -7.41 -2.15 5.97
C LEU A 17 -5.98 -2.69 5.80
N VAL A 18 -5.65 -3.12 4.58
CA VAL A 18 -4.28 -3.35 4.11
C VAL A 18 -4.08 -2.56 2.83
N VAL A 19 -2.95 -1.87 2.72
CA VAL A 19 -2.58 -1.13 1.50
C VAL A 19 -1.59 -1.96 0.71
N VAL A 20 -1.91 -2.27 -0.55
CA VAL A 20 -1.01 -2.97 -1.47
C VAL A 20 -0.64 -2.03 -2.61
N GLU A 21 0.64 -1.70 -2.71
CA GLU A 21 1.21 -0.83 -3.74
C GLU A 21 2.05 -1.67 -4.71
N ILE A 22 1.73 -1.61 -6.00
CA ILE A 22 2.41 -2.41 -7.04
C ILE A 22 3.00 -1.48 -8.10
N GLY A 23 4.30 -1.60 -8.35
CA GLY A 23 4.99 -0.90 -9.45
C GLY A 23 5.17 0.61 -9.27
N ALA A 24 4.83 1.17 -8.09
CA ALA A 24 5.05 2.59 -7.80
C ALA A 24 6.51 2.83 -7.37
N GLY A 25 7.39 2.96 -8.36
CA GLY A 25 8.77 3.34 -8.19
C GLY A 25 8.97 4.81 -7.81
N THR A 26 10.22 5.27 -7.78
CA THR A 26 10.57 6.68 -7.53
C THR A 26 10.03 7.62 -8.61
N SER A 27 9.73 7.10 -9.80
CA SER A 27 9.08 7.83 -10.90
C SER A 27 7.60 8.16 -10.63
N LEU A 28 6.94 7.48 -9.68
CA LEU A 28 5.54 7.70 -9.30
C LEU A 28 5.41 8.09 -7.81
N PRO A 29 6.01 9.22 -7.39
CA PRO A 29 6.07 9.61 -5.98
C PRO A 29 4.69 9.92 -5.38
N SER A 30 3.70 10.28 -6.20
CA SER A 30 2.33 10.55 -5.75
C SER A 30 1.65 9.29 -5.18
N ILE A 31 1.86 8.14 -5.81
CA ILE A 31 1.31 6.86 -5.33
C ILE A 31 1.98 6.47 -4.02
N ARG A 32 3.31 6.58 -3.94
CA ARG A 32 4.07 6.28 -2.70
C ARG A 32 3.56 7.09 -1.50
N ARG A 33 3.40 8.40 -1.69
CA ARG A 33 2.89 9.30 -0.63
C ARG A 33 1.44 9.01 -0.27
N LEU A 34 0.60 8.65 -1.24
CA LEU A 34 -0.78 8.30 -0.99
C LEU A 34 -0.88 7.03 -0.14
N SER A 35 -0.14 5.98 -0.53
CA SER A 35 -0.07 4.72 0.19
C SER A 35 0.43 4.90 1.62
N GLU A 36 1.52 5.66 1.80
CA GLU A 36 2.07 5.97 3.12
C GLU A 36 1.09 6.75 3.99
N ARG A 37 0.42 7.75 3.41
CA ARG A 37 -0.58 8.56 4.14
C ARG A 37 -1.76 7.72 4.61
N ILE A 38 -2.27 6.83 3.76
CA ILE A 38 -3.38 5.94 4.11
C ILE A 38 -2.91 4.94 5.18
N ALA A 39 -1.79 4.24 4.94
CA ALA A 39 -1.26 3.28 5.91
C ALA A 39 -1.00 3.91 7.29
N GLY A 40 -0.42 5.11 7.32
CA GLY A 40 -0.18 5.85 8.56
C GLY A 40 -1.48 6.31 9.25
N HIS A 41 -2.46 6.81 8.49
CA HIS A 41 -3.74 7.26 9.06
C HIS A 41 -4.53 6.12 9.70
N PHE A 42 -4.60 4.97 9.02
CA PHE A 42 -5.34 3.80 9.49
C PHE A 42 -4.52 2.87 10.39
N GLY A 43 -3.23 3.16 10.64
CA GLY A 43 -2.30 2.24 11.29
C GLY A 43 -2.20 0.87 10.59
N ALA A 44 -2.50 0.87 9.28
CA ALA A 44 -2.67 -0.30 8.43
C ALA A 44 -1.32 -0.82 7.89
N PRO A 45 -1.17 -2.13 7.64
CA PRO A 45 -0.01 -2.66 6.95
C PRO A 45 0.10 -2.11 5.52
N LEU A 46 1.32 -1.75 5.10
CA LEU A 46 1.66 -1.38 3.73
C LEU A 46 2.54 -2.45 3.09
N ILE A 47 2.07 -3.07 2.01
CA ILE A 47 2.83 -4.01 1.20
C ILE A 47 3.28 -3.30 -0.07
N ARG A 48 4.59 -3.22 -0.32
CA ARG A 48 5.18 -2.65 -1.54
C ARG A 48 5.78 -3.72 -2.43
N ILE A 49 5.27 -3.85 -3.64
CA ILE A 49 5.75 -4.80 -4.66
C ILE A 49 6.41 -4.03 -5.78
N ASN A 50 7.74 -4.15 -5.90
CA ASN A 50 8.50 -3.55 -6.98
C ASN A 50 9.89 -4.21 -7.08
N PRO A 51 10.36 -4.69 -8.25
CA PRO A 51 11.64 -5.38 -8.38
C PRO A 51 12.87 -4.60 -7.89
N ARG A 52 12.86 -3.26 -8.01
CA ARG A 52 14.03 -2.42 -7.71
C ARG A 52 13.83 -1.48 -6.52
N GLU A 53 12.62 -0.98 -6.33
CA GLU A 53 12.33 0.15 -5.43
C GLU A 53 11.25 -0.20 -4.38
N SER A 54 11.22 -1.47 -3.93
CA SER A 54 10.23 -1.96 -2.96
C SER A 54 10.37 -1.38 -1.55
N GLN A 55 11.46 -0.67 -1.27
CA GLN A 55 11.86 -0.29 0.09
C GLN A 55 10.83 0.63 0.76
N CYS A 56 10.43 0.29 1.98
CA CYS A 56 9.44 1.04 2.76
C CYS A 56 10.00 1.43 4.13
N GLY A 57 9.86 2.71 4.50
CA GLY A 57 10.33 3.24 5.78
C GLY A 57 9.30 3.16 6.92
N LEU A 58 8.12 2.58 6.68
CA LEU A 58 7.09 2.46 7.71
C LEU A 58 7.30 1.23 8.58
N THR A 59 7.07 1.36 9.89
CA THR A 59 7.21 0.26 10.85
C THR A 59 6.32 -0.95 10.53
N LYS A 60 5.08 -0.72 10.07
CA LYS A 60 4.14 -1.77 9.63
C LYS A 60 4.18 -1.88 8.11
N SER A 61 5.27 -2.41 7.56
CA SER A 61 5.36 -2.62 6.12
C SER A 61 6.11 -3.88 5.71
N VAL A 62 5.79 -4.36 4.51
CA VAL A 62 6.43 -5.49 3.85
C VAL A 62 6.95 -5.01 2.50
N SER A 63 8.24 -5.25 2.23
CA SER A 63 8.88 -4.90 0.96
C SER A 63 9.11 -6.18 0.15
N LEU A 64 8.49 -6.27 -1.03
CA LEU A 64 8.57 -7.42 -1.94
C LEU A 64 9.35 -7.02 -3.22
N PRO A 65 10.66 -7.35 -3.31
CA PRO A 65 11.51 -7.00 -4.45
C PRO A 65 11.29 -7.93 -5.65
N MET A 66 10.06 -7.94 -6.19
CA MET A 66 9.65 -8.83 -7.28
C MET A 66 8.58 -8.20 -8.17
N ALA A 67 8.25 -8.87 -9.28
CA ALA A 67 7.22 -8.39 -10.20
C ALA A 67 5.81 -8.50 -9.58
N GLY A 68 4.89 -7.64 -10.04
CA GLY A 68 3.52 -7.59 -9.52
C GLY A 68 2.77 -8.91 -9.63
N LEU A 69 2.81 -9.54 -10.80
CA LEU A 69 2.14 -10.82 -11.03
C LEU A 69 2.73 -11.93 -10.15
N GLU A 70 4.06 -12.02 -10.11
CA GLU A 70 4.78 -13.00 -9.31
C GLU A 70 4.37 -12.92 -7.83
N ALA A 71 4.36 -11.71 -7.25
CA ALA A 71 3.95 -11.50 -5.86
C ALA A 71 2.50 -11.95 -5.61
N LEU A 72 1.56 -11.58 -6.49
CA LEU A 72 0.15 -11.91 -6.32
C LEU A 72 -0.11 -13.41 -6.43
N THR A 73 0.61 -14.13 -7.29
CA THR A 73 0.47 -15.58 -7.42
C THR A 73 0.97 -16.38 -6.22
N GLN A 74 1.73 -15.75 -5.31
CA GLN A 74 2.22 -16.38 -4.08
C GLN A 74 1.29 -16.13 -2.88
N LEU A 75 0.27 -15.26 -3.03
CA LEU A 75 -0.76 -15.02 -2.02
C LEU A 75 -1.85 -16.09 -2.19
N ILE A 76 -1.62 -17.26 -1.59
CA ILE A 76 -2.56 -18.40 -1.55
C ILE A 76 -3.14 -18.52 -0.15
#